data_AF-A0A392V3H5-F1
#
_entry.id   AF-A0A392V3H5-F1
#
_cell.length_a   1.000
_cell.length_b   1.000
_cell.length_c   1.000
_cell.angle_alpha   90.00
_cell.angle_beta   90.00
_cell.angle_gamma   90.00
#
_symmetry.space_group_name_H-M   'P 1'
#
loop_
_entity.id
_entity.type
_entity.pdbx_description
1 polymer ?
#
loop_
_entity_poly.entity_id
_entity_poly.type
_entity_poly.pdbx_seq_one_letter_code
_entity_poly.pdbx_strand_id
1 'polypeptide(L)' 'NVKEIQVVAASKTKSVSALQQVYDAGHRCFGENYVQEIIDKAPQLPEDIEWHFIGNLQSNKVKPLL' A
#
# COMPACT_ATOMS: atom_id res chain seq x y z
N ASN A 1 15.94 -5.23 -23.34
CA ASN A 1 15.22 -4.30 -22.44
C ASN A 1 14.43 -5.12 -21.44
N VAL A 2 15.07 -5.54 -20.36
CA VAL A 2 14.36 -6.16 -19.23
C VAL A 2 13.79 -5.01 -18.42
N LYS A 3 12.45 -4.89 -18.37
CA LYS A 3 11.82 -3.95 -17.44
C LYS A 3 12.16 -4.41 -16.03
N GLU A 4 12.59 -3.47 -15.19
CA GLU A 4 12.84 -3.69 -13.76
C GLU A 4 11.60 -4.32 -13.11
N ILE A 5 11.81 -5.35 -12.28
CA ILE A 5 10.74 -6.09 -11.62
C ILE A 5 10.57 -5.49 -10.22
N GLN A 6 9.42 -4.89 -9.96
CA GLN A 6 9.03 -4.40 -8.64
C GLN A 6 8.09 -5.41 -7.97
N VAL A 7 8.41 -5.78 -6.72
CA VAL A 7 7.57 -6.66 -5.91
C VAL A 7 6.67 -5.80 -5.02
N VAL A 8 5.35 -5.99 -5.15
CA VAL A 8 4.36 -5.29 -4.32
C VAL A 8 3.77 -6.27 -3.31
N ALA A 9 3.92 -5.97 -2.02
CA ALA A 9 3.41 -6.80 -0.94
C ALA A 9 1.90 -6.54 -0.76
N ALA A 10 1.05 -7.49 -1.15
CA ALA A 10 -0.40 -7.36 -0.93
C ALA A 10 -0.73 -7.42 0.57
N SER A 11 -1.19 -6.30 1.14
CA SER A 11 -1.31 -6.07 2.58
C SER A 11 -2.75 -5.85 3.09
N LYS A 12 -3.74 -6.07 2.22
CA LYS A 12 -5.16 -6.05 2.60
C LYS A 12 -5.41 -6.91 3.85
N THR A 13 -6.21 -6.38 4.76
CA THR A 13 -6.57 -6.99 6.05
C THR A 13 -5.42 -7.28 7.01
N LYS A 14 -4.19 -6.83 6.71
CA LYS A 14 -3.04 -6.93 7.63
C LYS A 14 -2.95 -5.71 8.55
N SER A 15 -2.52 -5.93 9.79
CA SER A 15 -2.35 -4.88 10.80
C SER A 15 -1.17 -3.96 10.46
N VAL A 16 -1.24 -2.71 10.91
CA VAL A 16 -0.12 -1.74 10.81
C VAL A 16 1.19 -2.34 11.33
N SER A 17 1.14 -3.09 12.44
CA SER A 17 2.32 -3.75 13.00
C SER A 17 2.97 -4.77 12.04
N ALA A 18 2.18 -5.50 11.26
CA ALA A 18 2.70 -6.44 10.27
C ALA A 18 3.33 -5.71 9.08
N LEU A 19 2.74 -4.60 8.65
CA LEU A 19 3.33 -3.75 7.61
C LEU A 19 4.65 -3.13 8.10
N GLN A 20 4.70 -2.66 9.34
CA GLN A 20 5.91 -2.10 9.95
C GLN A 20 7.05 -3.12 9.96
N GLN A 21 6.78 -4.39 10.32
CA GLN A 21 7.81 -5.44 10.28
C GLN A 21 8.39 -5.67 8.89
N VAL A 22 7.53 -5.64 7.85
CA VAL A 22 7.97 -5.80 6.45
C VAL A 22 8.72 -4.56 5.96
N TYR A 23 8.30 -3.37 6.40
CA TYR A 23 9.00 -2.12 6.14
C TYR A 23 10.40 -2.10 6.78
N ASP A 24 10.50 -2.53 8.04
CA ASP A 24 11.75 -2.60 8.79
C ASP A 24 12.73 -3.61 8.16
N ALA A 25 12.22 -4.60 7.43
CA ALA A 25 13.00 -5.53 6.61
C ALA A 25 13.49 -4.92 5.28
N GLY A 26 13.22 -3.64 5.01
CA GLY A 26 13.68 -2.90 3.84
C GLY A 26 12.68 -2.82 2.68
N HIS A 27 11.49 -3.39 2.82
CA HIS A 27 10.47 -3.32 1.78
C HIS A 27 9.78 -1.95 1.76
N ARG A 28 9.35 -1.46 0.59
CA ARG A 28 8.69 -0.15 0.45
C ARG A 28 7.34 -0.17 -0.27
N CYS A 29 7.09 -1.17 -1.12
CA CYS A 29 5.94 -1.18 -2.01
C CYS A 29 4.81 -2.04 -1.45
N PHE A 30 3.71 -1.44 -1.01
CA PHE A 30 2.58 -2.14 -0.39
C PHE A 30 1.29 -1.99 -1.22
N GLY A 31 0.54 -3.08 -1.32
CA GLY A 31 -0.64 -3.19 -2.16
C GLY A 31 -1.94 -3.30 -1.36
N GLU A 32 -2.86 -2.36 -1.53
CA GLU A 32 -4.16 -2.35 -0.86
C GLU A 32 -5.33 -2.49 -1.83
N ASN A 33 -6.39 -3.17 -1.36
CA ASN A 33 -7.61 -3.38 -2.16
C ASN A 33 -8.71 -2.35 -1.87
N TYR A 34 -8.66 -1.69 -0.72
CA TYR A 34 -9.69 -0.77 -0.25
C TYR A 34 -9.04 0.56 0.08
N VAL A 35 -9.59 1.64 -0.48
CA VAL A 35 -9.08 3.01 -0.27
C VAL A 35 -9.05 3.38 1.21
N GLN A 36 -10.04 2.93 1.98
CA GLN A 36 -10.10 3.17 3.42
C GLN A 36 -8.91 2.55 4.16
N GLU A 37 -8.42 1.37 3.74
CA GLU A 37 -7.24 0.76 4.37
C GLU A 37 -5.99 1.61 4.15
N ILE A 38 -5.83 2.24 2.98
CA ILE A 38 -4.72 3.17 2.73
C ILE A 38 -4.86 4.41 3.64
N ILE A 39 -6.04 5.03 3.66
CA ILE A 39 -6.30 6.23 4.48
C ILE A 39 -6.04 5.96 5.97
N ASP A 40 -6.44 4.79 6.45
CA ASP A 40 -6.29 4.43 7.86
C ASP A 40 -4.83 4.07 8.20
N LYS A 41 -4.11 3.37 7.31
CA LYS A 41 -2.75 2.87 7.57
C LYS A 41 -1.66 3.90 7.28
N ALA A 42 -1.78 4.69 6.20
CA ALA A 42 -0.72 5.58 5.74
C ALA A 42 -0.23 6.59 6.81
N PRO A 43 -1.10 7.24 7.62
CA PRO A 43 -0.66 8.15 8.68
C PRO A 43 0.06 7.47 9.85
N GLN A 44 -0.02 6.14 9.95
CA GLN A 44 0.57 5.35 11.04
C GLN A 44 1.89 4.69 10.64
N LEU A 45 2.32 4.86 9.40
CA LEU A 45 3.50 4.24 8.82
C LEU A 45 4.44 5.31 8.25
N PRO A 46 5.71 4.96 7.99
CA PRO A 46 6.68 5.88 7.39
C PRO A 46 6.21 6.45 6.05
N GLU A 47 6.54 7.72 5.80
CA GLU A 47 6.07 8.49 4.63
C GLU A 47 6.66 8.01 3.30
N ASP A 48 7.77 7.26 3.32
CA ASP A 48 8.44 6.70 2.13
C ASP A 48 7.85 5.35 1.68
N ILE A 49 6.72 4.92 2.27
CA ILE A 49 5.96 3.78 1.72
C ILE A 49 5.35 4.16 0.37
N GLU A 50 5.56 3.29 -0.61
CA GLU A 50 4.91 3.35 -1.91
C GLU A 50 3.61 2.56 -1.87
N TRP A 51 2.48 3.28 -1.81
CA TRP A 51 1.16 2.68 -1.83
C TRP A 51 0.70 2.39 -3.25
N HIS A 52 0.35 1.13 -3.52
CA HIS A 52 -0.26 0.69 -4.76
C HIS A 52 -1.71 0.27 -4.50
N PHE A 53 -2.66 0.97 -5.11
CA PHE A 53 -4.03 0.46 -5.12
C PHE A 53 -4.17 -0.65 -6.17
N ILE A 54 -4.40 -1.88 -5.71
CA ILE A 54 -4.50 -3.10 -6.56
C ILE A 54 -5.89 -3.72 -6.55
N GLY A 55 -6.86 -3.03 -5.94
CA GLY A 55 -8.27 -3.43 -5.90
C GLY A 55 -9.09 -2.95 -7.10
N ASN A 56 -10.39 -3.23 -7.06
CA ASN A 56 -11.33 -2.65 -8.01
C ASN A 56 -11.68 -1.22 -7.58
N LEU A 57 -11.33 -0.23 -8.39
CA LEU A 57 -11.55 1.19 -8.08
C LEU A 57 -12.90 1.66 -8.62
N GLN A 58 -13.84 1.92 -7.72
CA GLN A 58 -15.08 2.61 -8.08
C GLN A 58 -14.79 4.11 -8.30
N SER A 59 -15.41 4.73 -9.30
CA SER A 59 -15.14 6.12 -9.69
C SER A 59 -15.35 7.14 -8.57
N ASN A 60 -16.28 6.88 -7.65
CA ASN A 60 -16.55 7.72 -6.47
C ASN A 60 -15.49 7.59 -5.36
N LYS A 61 -14.56 6.64 -5.46
CA LYS A 61 -13.47 6.41 -4.50
C LYS A 61 -12.11 6.88 -5.03
N VAL A 62 -12.07 7.58 -6.16
CA VAL A 62 -10.83 8.13 -6.74
C VAL A 62 -10.32 9.34 -5.94
N LYS A 63 -11.21 10.25 -5.53
CA LYS A 63 -10.82 11.51 -4.86
C LYS A 63 -9.92 11.33 -3.63
N PRO A 64 -10.14 10.34 -2.74
CA PRO A 64 -9.27 10.15 -1.59
C PRO A 64 -7.89 9.54 -1.90
N LEU A 65 -7.63 9.13 -3.15
CA LEU A 65 -6.34 8.61 -3.61
C LEU A 65 -5.50 9.67 -4.36
N LEU A 66 -6.05 10.87 -4.56
CA LEU A 66 -5.38 12.02 -5.18
C LEU A 66 -4.86 12.97 -4.10
#